data_AF-A0A819S3Q9-F1
#
_entry.id   AF-A0A819S3Q9-F1
#
_cell.length_a   1.000
_cell.length_b   1.000
_cell.length_c   1.000
_cell.angle_alpha   90.00
_cell.angle_beta   90.00
_cell.angle_gamma   90.00
#
_symmetry.space_group_name_H-M   'P 1'
#
loop_
_entity.id
_entity.type
_entity.pdbx_description
1 polymer ?
#
loop_
_entity_poly.entity_id
_entity_poly.type
_entity_poly.pdbx_seq_one_letter_code
_entity_poly.pdbx_strand_id
1 'polypeptide(L)'
;MKRDVHLPNFEDQNKLAFLIFNIFTPDECQQWIELSEQRGYSPATVNIGGGMLQLMTDFRNSDRCMIDDVAMARTLFQRIESFLPQTWK
;
A
#
# COMPACT_ATOMS: atom_id res chain seq x y z
N MET A 1 -14.01 -4.11 -9.48
CA MET A 1 -14.53 -5.48 -9.18
C MET A 1 -13.67 -6.09 -8.08
N LYS A 2 -14.26 -6.71 -7.04
CA LYS A 2 -13.51 -7.46 -6.00
C LYS A 2 -13.34 -8.91 -6.42
N ARG A 3 -12.17 -9.51 -6.17
CA ARG A 3 -11.90 -10.93 -6.40
C ARG A 3 -11.12 -11.52 -5.24
N ASP A 4 -11.67 -12.53 -4.56
CA ASP A 4 -10.95 -13.22 -3.49
C ASP A 4 -9.79 -14.05 -4.04
N VAL A 5 -8.71 -14.17 -3.26
CA VAL A 5 -7.50 -14.90 -3.63
C VAL A 5 -7.36 -16.12 -2.75
N HIS A 6 -7.10 -17.27 -3.36
CA HIS A 6 -6.69 -18.47 -2.64
C HIS A 6 -5.21 -18.34 -2.27
N LEU A 7 -4.90 -18.42 -0.97
CA LEU A 7 -3.53 -18.33 -0.49
C LEU A 7 -2.81 -19.68 -0.68
N PRO A 8 -1.56 -19.65 -1.18
CA PRO A 8 -0.88 -20.88 -1.62
C PRO A 8 -0.46 -21.79 -0.46
N ASN A 9 -0.29 -21.26 0.76
CA ASN A 9 0.12 -22.03 1.91
C ASN A 9 -1.09 -22.48 2.73
N PHE A 10 -1.04 -23.71 3.26
CA PHE A 10 -2.08 -24.25 4.12
C PHE A 10 -2.22 -23.50 5.46
N GLU A 11 -1.12 -22.99 6.01
CA GLU A 11 -1.12 -22.21 7.26
C GLU A 11 -1.83 -20.86 7.11
N ASP A 12 -1.98 -20.38 5.89
CA ASP A 12 -2.56 -19.07 5.59
C ASP A 12 -4.07 -19.14 5.32
N GLN A 13 -4.73 -20.31 5.43
CA GLN A 13 -6.14 -20.48 5.03
C GLN A 13 -7.13 -19.65 5.87
N ASN A 14 -6.72 -19.17 7.04
CA ASN A 14 -7.52 -18.26 7.87
C ASN A 14 -7.22 -16.77 7.60
N LYS A 15 -6.24 -16.45 6.74
CA LYS A 15 -5.89 -15.08 6.38
C LYS A 15 -6.76 -14.57 5.24
N LEU A 16 -6.96 -13.25 5.21
CA LEU A 16 -7.76 -12.59 4.20
C LEU A 16 -6.87 -11.98 3.11
N ALA A 17 -7.14 -12.34 1.85
CA ALA A 17 -6.54 -11.70 0.69
C ALA A 17 -7.55 -11.60 -0.46
N PHE A 18 -7.62 -10.43 -1.09
CA PHE A 18 -8.47 -10.19 -2.25
C PHE A 18 -7.89 -9.04 -3.09
N LEU A 19 -8.31 -8.98 -4.34
CA LEU A 19 -7.96 -7.96 -5.31
C LEU A 19 -9.14 -7.03 -5.50
N ILE A 20 -8.88 -5.73 -5.67
CA ILE A 20 -9.87 -4.77 -6.12
C ILE A 20 -9.36 -4.15 -7.42
N PHE A 21 -10.08 -4.39 -8.50
CA PHE A 21 -9.75 -3.88 -9.84
C PHE A 21 -10.38 -2.52 -10.09
N ASN A 22 -9.65 -1.69 -10.85
CA ASN A 22 -10.09 -0.39 -11.35
C ASN A 22 -10.39 0.62 -10.23
N ILE A 23 -9.54 0.67 -9.20
CA ILE A 23 -9.58 1.74 -8.18
C ILE A 23 -9.16 3.09 -8.77
N PHE A 24 -8.25 3.05 -9.74
CA PHE A 24 -7.79 4.20 -10.49
C PHE A 24 -8.04 3.97 -11.98
N THR A 25 -8.36 5.05 -12.68
CA THR A 25 -8.27 5.10 -14.15
C THR A 25 -6.79 5.21 -14.57
N PRO A 26 -6.45 4.94 -15.84
CA PRO A 26 -5.09 5.17 -16.34
C PRO A 26 -4.59 6.61 -16.12
N ASP A 27 -5.46 7.62 -16.30
CA ASP A 27 -5.11 9.02 -16.09
C ASP A 27 -4.86 9.32 -14.61
N GLU A 28 -5.66 8.76 -13.70
CA GLU A 28 -5.42 8.89 -12.27
C GLU A 28 -4.09 8.23 -11.88
N CYS A 29 -3.79 7.03 -12.41
CA CYS A 29 -2.49 6.39 -12.19
C CYS A 29 -1.33 7.30 -12.62
N GLN A 30 -1.44 7.96 -13.77
CA GLN A 30 -0.42 8.89 -14.24
C GLN A 30 -0.26 10.10 -13.31
N GLN A 31 -1.37 10.69 -12.84
CA GLN A 31 -1.32 11.79 -11.87
C GLN A 31 -0.64 11.39 -10.55
N TRP A 32 -0.90 10.16 -10.07
CA TRP A 32 -0.24 9.65 -8.86
C TRP A 32 1.26 9.42 -9.06
N ILE A 33 1.68 8.93 -10.23
CA ILE A 33 3.09 8.78 -10.58
C ILE A 33 3.76 10.15 -10.57
N GLU A 34 3.22 11.13 -11.29
CA GLU A 34 3.77 12.48 -11.37
C GLU A 34 3.86 13.15 -10.00
N LEU A 35 2.80 13.05 -9.18
CA LEU A 35 2.81 13.56 -7.81
C LEU A 35 3.95 12.95 -6.99
N SER A 36 4.15 11.64 -7.11
CA SER A 36 5.18 10.93 -6.34
C SER A 36 6.60 11.29 -6.79
N GLU A 37 6.82 11.46 -8.10
CA GLU A 37 8.10 11.84 -8.69
C GLU A 37 8.46 13.29 -8.36
N GLN A 38 7.48 14.20 -8.41
CA GLN A 38 7.65 15.59 -8.00
C GLN A 38 8.01 15.72 -6.51
N ARG A 39 7.43 14.87 -5.65
CA ARG A 39 7.77 14.83 -4.22
C ARG A 39 9.20 14.35 -3.97
N GLY A 40 9.70 13.48 -4.85
CA GLY A 40 11.01 12.85 -4.78
C GLY A 40 11.02 11.57 -3.96
N TYR A 41 11.99 10.72 -4.28
CA TYR A 41 12.20 9.42 -3.66
C TYR A 41 13.49 9.43 -2.83
N SER A 42 13.52 8.60 -1.78
CA SER A 42 14.71 8.41 -0.93
C SER A 42 14.86 6.94 -0.55
N PRO A 43 16.10 6.45 -0.28
CA PRO A 43 16.32 5.07 0.12
C PRO A 43 15.43 4.67 1.29
N ALA A 44 14.71 3.57 1.14
CA ALA A 44 13.74 3.17 2.12
C ALA A 44 14.41 2.39 3.26
N THR A 45 14.46 2.99 4.44
CA THR A 45 14.97 2.34 5.65
C THR A 45 13.95 1.37 6.26
N VAL A 46 14.47 0.40 7.00
CA VAL A 46 13.71 -0.59 7.79
C VAL A 46 13.71 -0.16 9.25
N ASN A 47 12.55 -0.20 9.90
CA ASN A 47 12.47 -0.01 11.35
C ASN A 47 12.92 -1.30 12.04
N ILE A 48 13.99 -1.21 12.82
CA ILE A 48 14.61 -2.36 13.52
C ILE A 48 14.27 -2.38 15.02
N GLY A 49 13.25 -1.60 15.45
CA GLY A 49 12.84 -1.45 16.84
C GLY A 49 13.57 -0.33 17.58
N GLY A 50 13.07 0.03 18.76
CA GLY A 50 13.68 1.07 19.62
C GLY A 50 13.75 2.48 19.00
N GLY A 51 12.94 2.76 17.96
CA GLY A 51 13.00 4.02 17.21
C GLY A 51 14.15 4.11 16.20
N MET A 52 14.87 3.01 15.97
CA MET A 52 16.01 2.97 15.07
C MET A 52 15.60 2.59 13.64
N LEU A 53 16.25 3.22 12.66
CA LEU A 53 16.07 2.96 11.24
C LEU A 53 17.41 2.51 10.64
N GLN A 54 17.40 1.46 9.82
CA GLN A 54 18.59 0.96 9.15
C GLN A 54 18.36 0.80 7.64
N LEU A 55 19.35 1.16 6.83
CA LEU A 55 19.35 0.85 5.41
C LEU A 55 19.78 -0.60 5.21
N MET A 56 18.91 -1.44 4.65
CA MET A 56 19.14 -2.88 4.46
C MET A 56 18.72 -3.27 3.04
N THR A 57 19.56 -2.99 2.05
CA THR A 57 19.23 -3.19 0.63
C THR A 57 18.98 -4.66 0.27
N ASP A 58 19.54 -5.60 1.03
CA ASP A 58 19.28 -7.04 0.83
C ASP A 58 17.87 -7.48 1.27
N PHE A 59 17.17 -6.63 2.04
CA PHE A 59 15.79 -6.85 2.49
C PHE A 59 14.80 -5.91 1.79
N ARG A 60 15.17 -4.64 1.63
CA ARG A 60 14.38 -3.61 0.95
C ARG A 60 15.32 -2.74 0.11
N ASN A 61 15.40 -3.02 -1.19
CA ASN A 61 16.22 -2.29 -2.15
C ASN A 61 15.49 -1.15 -2.88
N SER A 62 14.21 -0.92 -2.56
CA SER A 62 13.43 0.14 -3.16
C SER A 62 13.65 1.49 -2.47
N ASP A 63 13.50 2.56 -3.23
CA ASP A 63 13.26 3.88 -2.65
C ASP A 63 11.81 4.01 -2.17
N ARG A 64 11.55 5.02 -1.33
CA ARG A 64 10.21 5.38 -0.86
C ARG A 64 9.92 6.87 -1.10
N CYS A 65 8.65 7.13 -1.37
CA CYS A 65 8.04 8.45 -1.26
C CYS A 65 6.94 8.35 -0.19
N MET A 66 6.97 9.24 0.80
CA MET A 66 5.95 9.31 1.85
C MET A 66 5.27 10.68 1.76
N ILE A 67 3.97 10.67 1.51
CA ILE A 67 3.13 11.86 1.45
C ILE A 67 2.08 11.73 2.56
N ASP A 68 2.18 12.58 3.58
CA ASP A 68 1.24 12.62 4.68
C ASP A 68 0.18 13.70 4.41
N ASP A 69 -0.91 13.29 3.76
CA ASP A 69 -2.03 14.16 3.42
C ASP A 69 -3.36 13.47 3.78
N VAL A 70 -4.05 14.04 4.76
CA VAL A 70 -5.28 13.47 5.32
C VAL A 70 -6.44 13.48 4.31
N ALA A 71 -6.53 14.50 3.46
CA ALA A 71 -7.64 14.63 2.51
C ALA A 71 -7.50 13.63 1.36
N MET A 72 -6.27 13.49 0.86
CA MET A 72 -5.92 12.50 -0.15
C MET A 72 -6.09 11.07 0.38
N ALA A 73 -5.61 10.80 1.59
CA ALA A 73 -5.81 9.50 2.25
C ALA A 73 -7.30 9.17 2.43
N ARG A 74 -8.12 10.15 2.86
CA ARG A 74 -9.58 9.97 2.99
C ARG A 74 -10.24 9.64 1.66
N THR A 75 -9.85 10.32 0.59
CA THR A 75 -10.39 10.08 -0.75
C THR A 75 -10.11 8.64 -1.20
N LEU A 76 -8.89 8.15 -1.02
CA LEU A 76 -8.52 6.78 -1.35
C LEU A 76 -9.27 5.77 -0.47
N PHE A 77 -9.38 6.04 0.84
CA PHE A 77 -10.11 5.19 1.77
C PHE A 77 -11.58 5.02 1.37
N GLN A 78 -12.28 6.12 1.06
CA GLN A 78 -13.68 6.08 0.62
C GLN A 78 -13.90 5.23 -0.64
N ARG A 79 -12.92 5.17 -1.55
CA ARG A 79 -13.00 4.31 -2.75
C ARG A 79 -12.97 2.82 -2.40
N ILE A 80 -12.29 2.44 -1.32
CA ILE A 80 -12.06 1.03 -0.96
C ILE A 80 -12.89 0.54 0.22
N GLU A 81 -13.45 1.45 1.04
CA GLU A 81 -14.10 1.17 2.32
C GLU A 81 -15.16 0.06 2.25
N SER A 82 -16.01 0.08 1.21
CA SER A 82 -17.07 -0.92 1.02
C SER A 82 -16.56 -2.33 0.75
N PHE A 83 -15.29 -2.49 0.37
CA PHE A 83 -14.64 -3.78 0.17
C PHE A 83 -13.86 -4.27 1.39
N LEU A 84 -13.57 -3.38 2.34
CA LEU A 84 -12.81 -3.70 3.54
C LEU A 84 -13.70 -4.40 4.58
N PRO A 85 -13.12 -5.31 5.41
CA PRO A 85 -13.82 -5.85 6.56
C PRO A 85 -14.29 -4.74 7.50
N GLN A 86 -15.58 -4.75 7.82
CA GLN A 86 -16.18 -3.75 8.73
C GLN A 86 -15.83 -4.00 10.20
N THR A 87 -15.33 -5.19 10.52
CA THR A 87 -14.87 -5.57 11.85
C THR A 87 -13.52 -6.24 11.73
N TRP A 88 -12.63 -5.95 12.68
CA TRP A 88 -11.41 -6.71 12.87
C TRP A 88 -11.74 -7.99 13.63
N LYS A 89 -11.14 -9.11 13.23
CA LYS A 89 -11.20 -10.39 13.96
C LYS A 89 -9.82 -10.75 14.45
#